data_AF-A0A1Q8CE16-F1
#
_entry.id   AF-A0A1Q8CE16-F1
#
_cell.length_a   1.000
_cell.length_b   1.000
_cell.length_c   1.000
_cell.angle_alpha   90.00
_cell.angle_beta   90.00
_cell.angle_gamma   90.00
#
_symmetry.space_group_name_H-M   'P 1'
#
loop_
_entity.id
_entity.type
_entity.pdbx_description
1 polymer ?
#
loop_
_entity_poly.entity_id
_entity_poly.type
_entity_poly.pdbx_seq_one_letter_code
_entity_poly.pdbx_strand_id
1 'polypeptide(L)'
;MNRRAFGRSAARLGVGVAVGSVVVGLSTVPAAAATDGFRWCRRCQSLWFVDGGDNGHCPVTHLWDHSHYRDASGAYVLRRDVEPGAGQTGWHWCEYCKAVFYSGQGELGWGRCPNDPSGFGAHWPGDREIAPGGQRYVSFRMETETRNNGAGAQAGWRFCFRCNGMFFAFNGLPATHCPTGGRHDDSRSDRYLMRFG
;
A
#
# COMPACT_ATOMS: atom_id res chain seq x y z
N MET A 1 -34.25 -78.67 -34.56
CA MET A 1 -32.89 -78.22 -34.91
C MET A 1 -32.22 -77.62 -33.67
N ASN A 2 -31.04 -78.15 -33.30
CA ASN A 2 -29.90 -77.60 -32.51
C ASN A 2 -30.12 -76.52 -31.43
N ARG A 3 -29.36 -76.43 -30.32
CA ARG A 3 -28.49 -77.29 -29.50
C ARG A 3 -28.03 -76.33 -28.36
N ARG A 4 -28.22 -76.75 -27.10
CA ARG A 4 -27.59 -76.35 -25.82
C ARG A 4 -26.47 -75.29 -25.83
N ALA A 5 -26.48 -74.37 -24.85
CA ALA A 5 -25.31 -74.15 -23.97
C ALA A 5 -25.65 -73.25 -22.75
N PHE A 6 -25.61 -73.84 -21.56
CA PHE A 6 -25.33 -73.14 -20.30
C PHE A 6 -23.82 -72.89 -20.24
N GLY A 7 -23.40 -71.64 -20.06
CA GLY A 7 -22.00 -71.25 -19.91
C GLY A 7 -21.79 -70.40 -18.67
N ARG A 8 -21.13 -70.96 -17.65
CA ARG A 8 -20.58 -70.25 -16.49
C ARG A 8 -19.50 -69.28 -16.96
N SER A 9 -19.37 -68.11 -16.34
CA SER A 9 -18.15 -67.32 -16.41
C SER A 9 -17.85 -66.60 -15.11
N ALA A 10 -16.58 -66.71 -14.75
CA ALA A 10 -15.97 -66.39 -13.48
C ALA A 10 -15.65 -64.90 -13.33
N ALA A 11 -15.47 -64.50 -12.07
CA ALA A 11 -15.10 -63.17 -11.62
C ALA A 11 -13.83 -62.60 -12.28
N ARG A 12 -13.79 -61.26 -12.40
CA ARG A 12 -12.53 -60.51 -12.39
C ARG A 12 -12.70 -59.31 -11.46
N LEU A 13 -12.09 -59.41 -10.28
CA LEU A 13 -11.74 -58.26 -9.44
C LEU A 13 -10.70 -57.43 -10.22
N GLY A 14 -11.15 -56.32 -10.81
CA GLY A 14 -10.25 -55.32 -11.36
C GLY A 14 -9.69 -54.48 -10.22
N VAL A 15 -8.40 -54.66 -9.90
CA VAL A 15 -7.64 -53.68 -9.12
C VAL A 15 -7.45 -52.46 -10.02
N GLY A 16 -8.30 -51.45 -9.85
CA GLY A 16 -8.10 -50.14 -10.44
C GLY A 16 -7.00 -49.42 -9.67
N VAL A 17 -5.80 -49.32 -10.24
CA VAL A 17 -4.83 -48.32 -9.80
C VAL A 17 -5.37 -46.97 -10.23
N ALA A 18 -6.06 -46.29 -9.32
CA ALA A 18 -6.33 -44.87 -9.49
C ALA A 18 -4.99 -44.15 -9.36
N VAL A 19 -4.39 -43.80 -10.50
CA VAL A 19 -3.32 -42.81 -10.54
C VAL A 19 -3.99 -41.50 -10.15
N GLY A 20 -4.02 -41.21 -8.85
CA GLY A 20 -4.45 -39.93 -8.34
C GLY A 20 -3.45 -38.91 -8.83
N SER A 21 -3.75 -38.27 -9.97
CA SER A 21 -3.08 -37.04 -10.35
C SER A 21 -3.37 -36.04 -9.25
N VAL A 22 -2.41 -35.86 -8.34
CA VAL A 22 -2.38 -34.73 -7.44
C VAL A 22 -2.20 -33.52 -8.34
N VAL A 23 -3.32 -32.95 -8.80
CA VAL A 23 -3.35 -31.55 -9.20
C VAL A 23 -3.05 -30.79 -7.92
N VAL A 24 -1.77 -30.46 -7.73
CA VAL A 24 -1.37 -29.39 -6.83
C VAL A 24 -2.06 -28.17 -7.40
N GLY A 25 -3.23 -27.86 -6.85
CA GLY A 25 -3.89 -26.59 -7.11
C GLY A 25 -2.86 -25.52 -6.81
N LEU A 26 -2.44 -24.78 -7.83
CA LEU A 26 -1.77 -23.53 -7.59
C LEU A 26 -2.78 -22.70 -6.81
N SER A 27 -2.63 -22.67 -5.49
CA SER A 27 -3.31 -21.69 -4.67
C SER A 27 -2.89 -20.35 -5.26
N THR A 28 -3.78 -19.75 -6.06
CA THR A 28 -3.82 -18.31 -6.17
C THR A 28 -4.17 -17.86 -4.78
N VAL A 29 -3.13 -17.73 -3.92
CA VAL A 29 -3.23 -16.92 -2.73
C VAL A 29 -3.90 -15.66 -3.26
N PRO A 30 -5.12 -15.30 -2.81
CA PRO A 30 -5.63 -14.00 -3.19
C PRO A 30 -4.50 -13.08 -2.82
N ALA A 31 -4.14 -12.20 -3.75
CA ALA A 31 -3.21 -11.16 -3.44
C ALA A 31 -3.74 -10.57 -2.12
N ALA A 32 -3.13 -10.93 -0.99
CA ALA A 32 -3.53 -10.49 0.33
C ALA A 32 -2.88 -9.12 0.42
N ALA A 33 -3.34 -8.25 -0.46
CA ALA A 33 -2.46 -7.48 -1.32
C ALA A 33 -2.93 -6.07 -1.33
N ALA A 34 -2.03 -5.26 -0.80
CA ALA A 34 -2.22 -3.86 -0.65
C ALA A 34 -3.43 -3.50 0.22
N THR A 35 -3.21 -2.60 1.17
CA THR A 35 -4.34 -2.00 1.87
C THR A 35 -5.03 -1.07 0.88
N ASP A 36 -6.30 -1.34 0.60
CA ASP A 36 -7.19 -0.35 0.04
C ASP A 36 -7.43 0.72 1.11
N GLY A 37 -7.74 1.93 0.66
CA GLY A 37 -7.98 3.05 1.58
C GLY A 37 -6.98 4.20 1.47
N PHE A 38 -6.04 4.19 0.52
CA PHE A 38 -5.26 5.41 0.27
C PHE A 38 -5.99 6.33 -0.70
N ARG A 39 -5.95 7.61 -0.36
CA ARG A 39 -6.53 8.70 -1.15
C ARG A 39 -5.51 9.83 -1.25
N TRP A 40 -5.66 10.63 -2.29
CA TRP A 40 -4.94 11.86 -2.50
C TRP A 40 -5.80 13.03 -2.02
N CYS A 41 -5.21 13.96 -1.28
CA CYS A 41 -5.88 15.20 -0.93
C CYS A 41 -5.48 16.31 -1.90
N ARG A 42 -6.43 16.82 -2.70
CA ARG A 42 -6.16 17.93 -3.65
C ARG A 42 -5.71 19.24 -3.02
N ARG A 43 -5.89 19.42 -1.70
CA ARG A 43 -5.55 20.67 -1.00
C ARG A 43 -4.06 20.71 -0.66
N CYS A 44 -3.56 19.69 0.04
CA CYS A 44 -2.15 19.59 0.44
C CYS A 44 -1.31 18.72 -0.49
N GLN A 45 -1.93 18.00 -1.43
CA GLN A 45 -1.29 17.09 -2.38
C GLN A 45 -0.75 15.79 -1.76
N SER A 46 -0.95 15.57 -0.46
CA SER A 46 -0.45 14.38 0.21
C SER A 46 -1.30 13.15 -0.11
N LEU A 47 -0.62 12.00 -0.15
CA LEU A 47 -1.28 10.70 -0.02
C LEU A 47 -1.65 10.50 1.46
N TRP A 48 -2.84 10.00 1.75
CA TRP A 48 -3.32 9.80 3.11
C TRP A 48 -4.16 8.52 3.23
N PHE A 49 -4.14 7.90 4.40
CA PHE A 49 -4.89 6.69 4.71
C PHE A 49 -6.26 7.04 5.29
N VAL A 50 -7.31 6.62 4.60
CA VAL A 50 -8.67 7.04 4.93
C VAL A 50 -9.37 6.18 5.97
N ASP A 51 -8.92 4.94 6.11
CA ASP A 51 -9.53 3.99 7.05
C ASP A 51 -8.83 4.03 8.42
N GLY A 52 -8.01 5.06 8.66
CA GLY A 52 -7.34 5.33 9.93
C GLY A 52 -8.27 5.91 11.03
N GLY A 53 -9.59 5.82 10.88
CA GLY A 53 -10.60 6.22 11.86
C GLY A 53 -11.16 7.64 11.72
N ASP A 54 -10.33 8.60 11.29
CA ASP A 54 -10.75 9.97 10.97
C ASP A 54 -10.07 10.47 9.68
N ASN A 55 -10.47 11.66 9.20
CA ASN A 55 -9.92 12.25 7.98
C ASN A 55 -8.51 12.87 8.15
N GLY A 56 -7.89 12.74 9.32
CA GLY A 56 -6.57 13.29 9.61
C GLY A 56 -6.49 14.80 9.59
N HIS A 57 -5.24 15.28 9.52
CA HIS A 57 -4.92 16.70 9.56
C HIS A 57 -4.13 17.12 8.32
N CYS A 58 -4.85 17.74 7.39
CA CYS A 58 -4.36 18.50 6.26
C CYS A 58 -3.65 19.79 6.73
N PRO A 59 -2.41 20.04 6.31
CA PRO A 59 -1.66 21.25 6.67
C PRO A 59 -2.20 22.54 6.03
N VAL A 60 -3.23 22.46 5.18
CA VAL A 60 -3.86 23.64 4.60
C VAL A 60 -4.80 24.24 5.63
N THR A 61 -4.50 25.47 6.06
CA THR A 61 -5.39 26.25 6.93
C THR A 61 -6.68 26.59 6.21
N HIS A 62 -7.81 26.30 6.84
CA HIS A 62 -9.10 26.81 6.41
C HIS A 62 -10.04 27.07 7.59
N LEU A 63 -11.14 27.78 7.32
CA LEU A 63 -11.99 28.39 8.35
C LEU A 63 -12.75 27.41 9.27
N TRP A 64 -12.84 26.12 8.92
CA TRP A 64 -13.83 25.22 9.53
C TRP A 64 -13.29 23.86 9.96
N ASP A 65 -12.22 23.37 9.35
CA ASP A 65 -11.53 22.15 9.77
C ASP A 65 -10.10 22.13 9.23
N HIS A 66 -9.42 21.00 9.42
CA HIS A 66 -8.13 20.70 8.82
C HIS A 66 -8.17 19.28 8.24
N SER A 67 -9.28 18.79 7.72
CA SER A 67 -9.43 17.40 7.28
C SER A 67 -8.87 17.18 5.88
N HIS A 68 -8.40 15.96 5.62
CA HIS A 68 -8.25 15.49 4.25
C HIS A 68 -9.61 15.17 3.64
N TYR A 69 -9.73 15.35 2.33
CA TYR A 69 -10.94 15.09 1.57
C TYR A 69 -10.63 14.21 0.36
N ARG A 70 -11.61 13.42 -0.06
CA ARG A 70 -11.48 12.45 -1.18
C ARG A 70 -11.81 13.06 -2.55
N ASP A 71 -12.19 14.34 -2.59
CA ASP A 71 -12.67 14.99 -3.82
C ASP A 71 -11.63 14.90 -4.95
N ALA A 72 -12.05 14.38 -6.10
CA ALA A 72 -11.21 14.14 -7.27
C ALA A 72 -10.04 13.16 -7.07
N SER A 73 -10.02 12.39 -5.97
CA SER A 73 -9.03 11.34 -5.75
C SER A 73 -9.43 10.04 -6.44
N GLY A 74 -8.47 9.40 -7.10
CA GLY A 74 -8.53 7.95 -7.34
C GLY A 74 -8.40 7.16 -6.05
N ALA A 75 -8.73 5.87 -6.08
CA ALA A 75 -8.37 4.94 -5.02
C ALA A 75 -6.95 4.42 -5.27
N TYR A 76 -6.11 4.44 -4.23
CA TYR A 76 -4.77 3.89 -4.30
C TYR A 76 -4.60 2.74 -3.33
N VAL A 77 -3.74 1.81 -3.72
CA VAL A 77 -3.42 0.62 -2.94
C VAL A 77 -1.92 0.60 -2.67
N LEU A 78 -1.54 0.40 -1.42
CA LEU A 78 -0.14 0.28 -1.01
C LEU A 78 0.20 -1.14 -0.58
N ARG A 79 1.13 -1.77 -1.29
CA ARG A 79 1.64 -3.11 -1.01
C ARG A 79 2.41 -3.11 0.31
N ARG A 80 2.15 -4.09 1.20
CA ARG A 80 2.94 -4.22 2.44
C ARG A 80 4.34 -4.72 2.15
N ASP A 81 5.29 -4.39 3.02
CA ASP A 81 6.70 -4.80 2.87
C ASP A 81 6.94 -6.30 2.98
N VAL A 82 6.07 -7.02 3.72
CA VAL A 82 6.08 -8.49 3.86
C VAL A 82 5.67 -9.20 2.57
N GLU A 83 4.96 -8.50 1.68
CA GLU A 83 4.53 -9.06 0.41
C GLU A 83 5.68 -8.97 -0.61
N PRO A 84 5.85 -10.00 -1.46
CA PRO A 84 6.84 -9.95 -2.53
C PRO A 84 6.50 -8.83 -3.51
N GLY A 85 7.54 -8.17 -4.04
CA GLY A 85 7.41 -7.12 -5.05
C GLY A 85 8.64 -6.22 -5.12
N ALA A 86 8.67 -5.34 -6.12
CA ALA A 86 9.69 -4.31 -6.28
C ALA A 86 9.29 -3.01 -5.58
N GLY A 87 10.30 -2.19 -5.21
CA GLY A 87 10.09 -0.89 -4.58
C GLY A 87 10.86 -0.69 -3.27
N GLN A 88 10.79 0.51 -2.72
CA GLN A 88 11.42 0.93 -1.48
C GLN A 88 10.51 0.64 -0.28
N THR A 89 11.02 -0.01 0.77
CA THR A 89 10.30 -0.28 2.03
C THR A 89 10.49 0.85 3.05
N GLY A 90 9.82 0.78 4.21
CA GLY A 90 9.93 1.81 5.26
C GLY A 90 8.95 2.97 5.10
N TRP A 91 7.85 2.74 4.38
CA TRP A 91 6.76 3.69 4.27
C TRP A 91 5.66 3.38 5.28
N HIS A 92 5.06 4.40 5.85
CA HIS A 92 4.00 4.27 6.83
C HIS A 92 2.94 5.34 6.58
N TRP A 93 1.76 5.17 7.16
CA TRP A 93 0.82 6.27 7.35
C TRP A 93 0.93 6.78 8.79
N CYS A 94 0.70 8.07 8.98
CA CYS A 94 0.84 8.74 10.27
C CYS A 94 -0.42 8.60 11.12
N GLU A 95 -0.31 8.15 12.36
CA GLU A 95 -1.44 7.98 13.29
C GLU A 95 -2.30 9.25 13.43
N TYR A 96 -1.66 10.42 13.44
CA TYR A 96 -2.33 11.68 13.79
C TYR A 96 -2.78 12.51 12.59
N CYS A 97 -1.98 12.59 11.54
CA CYS A 97 -2.35 13.36 10.35
C CYS A 97 -2.86 12.48 9.20
N LYS A 98 -2.72 11.16 9.30
CA LYS A 98 -3.07 10.16 8.28
C LYS A 98 -2.26 10.25 6.98
N ALA A 99 -1.38 11.23 6.83
CA ALA A 99 -0.50 11.33 5.66
C ALA A 99 0.50 10.16 5.61
N VAL A 100 0.81 9.72 4.39
CA VAL A 100 1.85 8.74 4.14
C VAL A 100 3.22 9.41 4.21
N PHE A 101 4.14 8.80 4.94
CA PHE A 101 5.48 9.31 5.16
C PHE A 101 6.53 8.19 5.10
N TYR A 102 7.75 8.59 4.79
CA TYR A 102 8.92 7.70 4.80
C TYR A 102 9.66 7.80 6.13
N SER A 103 9.92 6.67 6.79
CA SER A 103 10.67 6.61 8.06
C SER A 103 12.18 6.51 7.90
N GLY A 104 12.69 6.54 6.66
CA GLY A 104 14.13 6.63 6.39
C GLY A 104 14.70 8.04 6.59
N GLN A 105 15.89 8.28 6.04
CA GLN A 105 16.63 9.54 6.24
C GLN A 105 15.98 10.73 5.52
N GLY A 106 15.26 11.56 6.26
CA GLY A 106 14.89 12.94 5.88
C GLY A 106 15.64 13.98 6.71
N GLU A 107 15.50 15.26 6.38
CA GLU A 107 16.21 16.38 7.04
C GLU A 107 15.98 16.41 8.56
N LEU A 108 14.76 16.09 8.99
CA LEU A 108 14.33 16.13 10.39
C LEU A 108 14.19 14.72 11.02
N GLY A 109 14.89 13.71 10.48
CA GLY A 109 14.74 12.33 10.91
C GLY A 109 13.37 11.76 10.51
N TRP A 110 12.42 11.73 11.46
CA TRP A 110 11.04 11.22 11.26
C TRP A 110 10.10 12.22 10.55
N GLY A 111 10.64 13.30 9.99
CA GLY A 111 9.88 14.31 9.25
C GLY A 111 9.09 15.26 10.15
N ARG A 112 8.20 16.06 9.54
CA ARG A 112 7.37 17.03 10.26
C ARG A 112 5.89 16.71 10.09
N CYS A 113 5.25 16.35 11.19
CA CYS A 113 3.81 16.15 11.23
C CYS A 113 3.09 17.49 11.49
N PRO A 114 2.03 17.83 10.73
CA PRO A 114 1.23 19.04 10.98
C PRO A 114 0.30 18.92 12.19
N ASN A 115 0.05 17.70 12.68
CA ASN A 115 -0.75 17.43 13.85
C ASN A 115 0.00 16.44 14.73
N ASP A 116 0.81 16.95 15.65
CA ASP A 116 1.54 16.12 16.59
C ASP A 116 1.16 16.47 18.04
N PRO A 117 0.30 15.67 18.68
CA PRO A 117 -0.04 15.86 20.08
C PRO A 117 1.12 15.52 21.04
N SER A 118 2.17 14.84 20.58
CA SER A 118 3.33 14.48 21.41
C SER A 118 4.35 15.61 21.60
N GLY A 119 4.27 16.67 20.77
CA GLY A 119 5.12 17.86 20.86
C GLY A 119 6.52 17.72 20.23
N PHE A 120 6.90 16.54 19.72
CA PHE A 120 8.19 16.32 19.03
C PHE A 120 8.18 16.80 17.56
N GLY A 121 6.99 17.06 17.03
CA GLY A 121 6.71 17.50 15.68
C GLY A 121 6.89 16.43 14.60
N ALA A 122 6.99 15.15 14.96
CA ALA A 122 7.36 14.06 14.05
C ALA A 122 6.16 13.20 13.61
N HIS A 123 6.30 12.47 12.50
CA HIS A 123 5.32 11.45 12.13
C HIS A 123 5.43 10.20 12.99
N TRP A 124 4.29 9.54 13.25
CA TRP A 124 4.22 8.31 14.02
C TRP A 124 3.46 7.23 13.25
N PRO A 125 3.99 6.01 13.05
CA PRO A 125 3.28 4.98 12.28
C PRO A 125 1.97 4.57 12.97
N GLY A 126 0.87 4.55 12.22
CA GLY A 126 -0.47 4.32 12.79
C GLY A 126 -0.87 2.87 13.05
N ASP A 127 -0.31 1.91 12.30
CA ASP A 127 -0.64 0.49 12.46
C ASP A 127 0.51 -0.33 13.06
N ARG A 128 0.15 -1.30 13.90
CA ARG A 128 1.04 -2.32 14.45
C ARG A 128 0.49 -3.72 14.17
N GLU A 129 1.39 -4.67 13.94
CA GLU A 129 1.05 -6.08 13.75
C GLU A 129 1.96 -6.97 14.60
N ILE A 130 1.47 -8.19 14.90
CA ILE A 130 2.29 -9.24 15.52
C ILE A 130 3.08 -9.94 14.41
N ALA A 131 4.40 -9.90 14.48
CA ALA A 131 5.29 -10.59 13.55
C ALA A 131 6.20 -11.59 14.29
N PRO A 132 6.86 -12.52 13.58
CA PRO A 132 7.96 -13.28 14.16
C PRO A 132 9.00 -12.30 14.74
N GLY A 133 9.32 -12.44 16.02
CA GLY A 133 10.20 -11.51 16.75
C GLY A 133 9.50 -10.42 17.55
N GLY A 134 8.16 -10.37 17.53
CA GLY A 134 7.36 -9.48 18.40
C GLY A 134 6.50 -8.50 17.63
N GLN A 135 5.98 -7.49 18.34
CA GLN A 135 5.19 -6.43 17.73
C GLN A 135 6.08 -5.55 16.85
N ARG A 136 5.59 -5.19 15.67
CA ARG A 136 6.23 -4.23 14.76
C ARG A 136 5.22 -3.28 14.15
N TYR A 137 5.69 -2.15 13.64
CA TYR A 137 4.86 -1.28 12.82
C TYR A 137 4.62 -1.89 11.44
N VAL A 138 3.40 -1.74 10.93
CA VAL A 138 3.11 -2.09 9.52
C VAL A 138 3.89 -1.13 8.64
N SER A 139 4.63 -1.68 7.68
CA SER A 139 5.37 -0.90 6.69
C SER A 139 4.95 -1.28 5.28
N PHE A 140 4.97 -0.29 4.39
CA PHE A 140 4.60 -0.40 2.99
C PHE A 140 5.81 -0.27 2.10
N ARG A 141 5.62 -0.75 0.87
CA ARG A 141 6.59 -0.65 -0.21
C ARG A 141 6.07 0.28 -1.29
N MET A 142 6.88 1.26 -1.67
CA MET A 142 6.61 2.19 -2.77
C MET A 142 7.37 1.79 -4.02
N GLU A 143 6.64 1.53 -5.09
CA GLU A 143 7.22 1.29 -6.41
C GLU A 143 7.88 2.56 -6.93
N THR A 144 8.98 2.41 -7.67
CA THR A 144 9.63 3.52 -8.40
C THR A 144 9.60 3.25 -9.89
N GLU A 145 9.81 4.29 -10.72
CA GLU A 145 9.93 4.15 -12.18
C GLU A 145 10.97 3.10 -12.60
N THR A 146 11.98 2.83 -11.77
CA THR A 146 13.05 1.83 -12.03
C THR A 146 12.89 0.52 -11.25
N ARG A 147 12.04 0.48 -10.21
CA ARG A 147 11.77 -0.72 -9.40
C ARG A 147 10.27 -0.82 -9.14
N ASN A 148 9.54 -1.39 -10.11
CA ASN A 148 8.09 -1.56 -10.08
C ASN A 148 7.65 -2.96 -10.53
N ASN A 149 6.37 -3.24 -10.37
CA ASN A 149 5.75 -4.53 -10.70
C ASN A 149 5.04 -4.53 -12.07
N GLY A 150 5.45 -3.64 -13.00
CA GLY A 150 4.86 -3.49 -14.32
C GLY A 150 3.83 -2.36 -14.43
N ALA A 151 3.09 -2.34 -15.53
CA ALA A 151 2.14 -1.27 -15.86
C ALA A 151 0.97 -1.13 -14.87
N GLY A 152 0.17 -0.06 -15.03
CA GLY A 152 -1.03 0.18 -14.23
C GLY A 152 -0.79 0.97 -12.94
N ALA A 153 0.23 1.82 -12.92
CA ALA A 153 0.50 2.72 -11.80
C ALA A 153 0.60 4.18 -12.28
N GLN A 154 0.11 5.10 -11.47
CA GLN A 154 0.18 6.53 -11.68
C GLN A 154 1.58 7.04 -11.33
N ALA A 155 2.27 7.66 -12.28
CA ALA A 155 3.54 8.35 -12.04
C ALA A 155 3.33 9.74 -11.43
N GLY A 156 4.43 10.41 -11.07
CA GLY A 156 4.40 11.80 -10.60
C GLY A 156 4.35 11.99 -9.08
N TRP A 157 4.50 10.91 -8.33
CA TRP A 157 4.58 10.94 -6.87
C TRP A 157 6.01 11.15 -6.39
N ARG A 158 6.14 11.98 -5.34
CA ARG A 158 7.41 12.43 -4.78
C ARG A 158 7.41 12.36 -3.26
N PHE A 159 8.60 12.19 -2.73
CA PHE A 159 8.95 12.34 -1.33
C PHE A 159 9.43 13.76 -1.07
N CYS A 160 8.99 14.36 0.04
CA CYS A 160 9.54 15.63 0.49
C CYS A 160 10.69 15.41 1.50
N PHE A 161 11.90 15.87 1.21
CA PHE A 161 13.07 15.70 2.10
C PHE A 161 12.93 16.42 3.45
N ARG A 162 12.13 17.49 3.51
CA ARG A 162 11.97 18.30 4.72
C ARG A 162 10.92 17.76 5.68
N CYS A 163 9.79 17.28 5.15
CA CYS A 163 8.66 16.81 5.98
C CYS A 163 8.47 15.29 5.98
N ASN A 164 9.19 14.56 5.12
CA ASN A 164 9.07 13.13 4.84
C ASN A 164 7.75 12.67 4.21
N GLY A 165 6.82 13.58 3.93
CA GLY A 165 5.52 13.25 3.35
C GLY A 165 5.62 12.86 1.88
N MET A 166 4.79 11.89 1.48
CA MET A 166 4.48 11.56 0.09
C MET A 166 3.50 12.58 -0.48
N PHE A 167 3.83 13.18 -1.62
CA PHE A 167 2.98 14.15 -2.29
C PHE A 167 2.95 13.95 -3.81
N PHE A 168 1.86 14.36 -4.44
CA PHE A 168 1.72 14.36 -5.89
C PHE A 168 2.31 15.65 -6.46
N ALA A 169 3.39 15.56 -7.24
CA ALA A 169 4.12 16.73 -7.75
C ALA A 169 3.59 17.24 -9.10
N PHE A 170 2.88 16.41 -9.87
CA PHE A 170 2.40 16.74 -11.22
C PHE A 170 0.97 17.30 -11.20
N ASN A 171 0.73 18.24 -10.29
CA ASN A 171 -0.59 18.85 -10.09
C ASN A 171 -0.79 20.17 -10.85
N GLY A 172 0.24 20.70 -11.49
CA GLY A 172 0.19 21.98 -12.21
C GLY A 172 -0.11 23.19 -11.31
N LEU A 173 -0.04 23.04 -9.98
CA LEU A 173 -0.41 24.08 -9.03
C LEU A 173 0.79 24.99 -8.71
N PRO A 174 0.54 26.30 -8.56
CA PRO A 174 1.56 27.28 -8.18
C PRO A 174 1.99 27.17 -6.71
N ALA A 175 1.33 26.37 -5.88
CA ALA A 175 1.76 26.08 -4.51
C ALA A 175 1.24 24.72 -4.05
N THR A 176 2.09 24.00 -3.33
CA THR A 176 1.74 22.82 -2.50
C THR A 176 2.08 23.17 -1.05
N HIS A 177 1.40 22.58 -0.07
CA HIS A 177 1.57 22.94 1.33
C HIS A 177 2.47 21.95 2.07
N CYS A 178 3.74 22.32 2.26
CA CYS A 178 4.63 21.60 3.14
C CYS A 178 4.41 22.05 4.60
N PRO A 179 4.28 21.13 5.58
CA PRO A 179 4.14 21.50 6.99
C PRO A 179 5.41 22.15 7.58
N THR A 180 6.55 22.08 6.89
CA THR A 180 7.76 22.87 7.22
C THR A 180 7.75 24.28 6.59
N GLY A 181 6.66 24.67 5.93
CA GLY A 181 6.52 25.93 5.20
C GLY A 181 7.03 25.87 3.75
N GLY A 182 6.39 26.63 2.86
CA GLY A 182 6.73 26.67 1.43
C GLY A 182 6.33 25.41 0.65
N ARG A 183 6.96 25.21 -0.51
CA ARG A 183 6.74 24.05 -1.40
C ARG A 183 7.41 22.78 -0.85
N HIS A 184 6.92 21.60 -1.23
CA HIS A 184 7.65 20.38 -0.95
C HIS A 184 9.02 20.37 -1.65
N ASP A 185 10.02 19.77 -1.00
CA ASP A 185 11.38 19.62 -1.52
C ASP A 185 11.60 18.18 -2.01
N ASP A 186 11.57 17.97 -3.32
CA ASP A 186 11.79 16.68 -3.95
C ASP A 186 13.23 16.45 -4.43
N SER A 187 14.20 17.30 -4.01
CA SER A 187 15.60 17.22 -4.46
C SER A 187 16.28 15.89 -4.11
N ARG A 188 15.75 15.16 -3.13
CA ARG A 188 16.22 13.85 -2.66
C ARG A 188 15.21 12.73 -2.93
N SER A 189 14.21 12.98 -3.76
CA SER A 189 13.14 12.04 -4.06
C SER A 189 13.49 11.12 -5.22
N ASP A 190 13.19 9.83 -5.07
CA ASP A 190 12.96 8.94 -6.22
C ASP A 190 11.68 9.36 -7.00
N ARG A 191 11.41 8.70 -8.12
CA ARG A 191 10.16 8.85 -8.88
C ARG A 191 9.22 7.71 -8.53
N TYR A 192 8.25 7.98 -7.65
CA TYR A 192 7.36 6.94 -7.14
C TYR A 192 6.14 6.74 -8.04
N LEU A 193 5.60 5.53 -7.96
CA LEU A 193 4.40 5.10 -8.67
C LEU A 193 3.33 4.67 -7.66
N MET A 194 2.09 5.12 -7.86
CA MET A 194 0.95 4.69 -7.05
C MET A 194 0.00 3.82 -7.87
N ARG A 195 -0.29 2.61 -7.38
CA ARG A 195 -1.24 1.71 -8.05
C ARG A 195 -2.67 2.11 -7.73
N PHE A 196 -3.52 2.03 -8.74
CA PHE A 196 -4.96 2.17 -8.55
C PHE A 196 -5.54 0.92 -7.88
N GLY A 197 -6.54 1.12 -7.03
CA GLY A 197 -7.39 0.09 -6.44
C GLY A 197 -8.71 -0.08 -7.15
#